data_AF-M1ZY22-F1
#
_entry.id   AF-M1ZY22-F1
#
_cell.length_a   1.000
_cell.length_b   1.000
_cell.length_c   1.000
_cell.angle_alpha   90.00
_cell.angle_beta   90.00
_cell.angle_gamma   90.00
#
_symmetry.space_group_name_H-M   'P 1'
#
loop_
_entity.id
_entity.type
_entity.pdbx_description
1 polymer ?
#
loop_
_entity_poly.entity_id
_entity_poly.type
_entity_poly.pdbx_seq_one_letter_code
_entity_poly.pdbx_strand_id
1 'polypeptide(L)' 'MLHENVDYTPYEGFELQGYPIMTISRGKIIAKDNKFIGEKGYGQFLKRKKIDFFNVK' A
#
# COMPACT_ATOMS: atom_id res chain seq x y z
N MET A 1 1.50 -4.00 -12.87
CA MET A 1 0.42 -5.02 -12.81
C MET A 1 -0.21 -4.94 -11.43
N LEU A 2 -1.55 -4.97 -11.31
CA LEU A 2 -2.20 -4.92 -10.00
C LEU A 2 -2.06 -6.26 -9.29
N HIS A 3 -1.82 -6.25 -7.97
CA HIS A 3 -1.55 -7.45 -7.18
C HIS A 3 -2.72 -7.70 -6.22
N GLU A 4 -3.85 -8.05 -6.79
CA GLU A 4 -5.13 -8.27 -6.11
C GLU A 4 -5.55 -9.73 -6.23
N ASN A 5 -6.39 -10.22 -5.30
CA ASN A 5 -6.91 -11.59 -5.34
C ASN A 5 -8.27 -11.63 -6.05
N VAL A 6 -8.33 -11.07 -7.26
CA VAL A 6 -9.50 -10.97 -8.14
C VAL A 6 -9.07 -11.00 -9.60
N ASP A 7 -10.02 -11.27 -10.50
CA ASP A 7 -9.74 -11.48 -11.93
C ASP A 7 -9.99 -10.24 -12.81
N TYR A 8 -10.42 -9.11 -12.24
CA TYR A 8 -10.69 -7.88 -12.98
C TYR A 8 -10.31 -6.64 -12.19
N THR A 9 -10.05 -5.55 -12.91
CA THR A 9 -9.91 -4.20 -12.35
C THR A 9 -10.82 -3.23 -13.12
N PRO A 10 -11.47 -2.25 -12.46
CA PRO A 10 -12.24 -1.22 -13.16
C PRO A 10 -11.37 -0.28 -14.02
N TYR A 11 -10.05 -0.36 -13.88
CA TYR A 11 -9.08 0.45 -14.63
C TYR A 11 -8.52 -0.26 -15.86
N GLU A 12 -9.08 -1.41 -16.24
CA GLU A 12 -8.62 -2.17 -17.41
C GLU A 12 -8.68 -1.29 -18.68
N GLY A 13 -7.60 -1.29 -19.46
CA GLY A 13 -7.47 -0.47 -20.68
C GLY A 13 -7.10 1.00 -20.49
N PHE A 14 -6.89 1.48 -19.25
CA PHE A 14 -6.45 2.86 -19.01
C PHE A 14 -4.96 3.03 -19.35
N GLU A 15 -4.62 4.11 -20.06
CA GLU A 15 -3.23 4.54 -20.20
C GLU A 15 -2.74 5.19 -18.90
N LEU A 16 -1.58 4.74 -18.40
CA LEU A 16 -1.02 5.17 -17.14
C LEU A 16 0.28 5.95 -17.36
N GLN A 17 0.35 7.16 -16.79
CA GLN A 17 1.60 7.91 -16.69
C GLN A 17 2.22 7.73 -15.30
N GLY A 18 3.27 6.91 -15.25
CA GLY A 18 4.03 6.64 -14.03
C GLY A 18 3.45 5.49 -13.19
N TYR A 19 4.34 4.68 -12.62
CA TYR A 19 3.98 3.54 -11.78
C TYR A 19 5.01 3.40 -10.64
N PRO A 20 4.61 2.96 -9.42
CA PRO A 20 5.56 2.76 -8.33
C PRO A 20 6.61 1.70 -8.67
N ILE A 21 7.86 2.12 -8.83
CA ILE A 21 9.00 1.19 -9.00
C ILE A 21 9.49 0.60 -7.67
N MET A 22 9.15 1.24 -6.56
CA MET A 22 9.57 0.85 -5.21
C MET A 22 8.58 1.33 -4.15
N THR A 23 8.26 0.47 -3.19
CA THR A 23 7.45 0.80 -2.01
C THR A 23 8.23 0.48 -0.75
N ILE A 24 8.31 1.46 0.17
CA ILE A 24 9.00 1.32 1.45
C ILE A 24 7.96 1.35 2.57
N SER A 25 8.02 0.36 3.47
CA SER A 25 7.24 0.34 4.69
C SER A 25 8.17 0.17 5.88
N ARG A 26 8.08 1.09 6.85
CA ARG A 26 8.87 1.02 8.10
C ARG A 26 10.39 0.90 7.86
N GLY A 27 10.90 1.60 6.85
CA GLY A 27 12.31 1.58 6.47
C GLY A 27 12.76 0.35 5.66
N LYS A 28 11.86 -0.59 5.34
CA LYS A 28 12.16 -1.76 4.49
C LYS A 28 11.48 -1.62 3.12
N ILE A 29 12.20 -1.98 2.06
CA ILE A 29 11.61 -2.13 0.74
C ILE A 29 10.73 -3.39 0.77
N ILE A 30 9.45 -3.24 0.46
CA ILE A 30 8.46 -4.34 0.46
C ILE A 30 7.99 -4.71 -0.95
N ALA A 31 8.15 -3.82 -1.91
CA ALA A 31 7.92 -4.08 -3.31
C ALA A 31 8.94 -3.30 -4.14
N LYS A 32 9.46 -3.91 -5.19
CA LYS A 32 10.41 -3.31 -6.11
C LYS A 32 10.30 -3.96 -7.48
N ASP A 33 10.37 -3.18 -8.55
CA ASP A 33 10.41 -3.66 -9.94
C ASP A 33 9.29 -4.67 -10.25
N ASN A 34 8.04 -4.32 -9.90
CA ASN A 34 6.83 -5.17 -10.03
C ASN A 34 6.84 -6.47 -9.21
N LYS A 35 7.75 -6.65 -8.26
CA LYS A 35 7.80 -7.83 -7.38
C LYS A 35 7.50 -7.43 -5.95
N PHE A 36 6.60 -8.18 -5.31
CA PHE A 36 6.46 -8.15 -3.86
C PHE A 36 7.63 -8.92 -3.24
N ILE A 37 8.38 -8.26 -2.36
CA ILE A 37 9.54 -8.82 -1.64
C ILE A 37 9.39 -8.71 -0.12
N GLY A 38 8.19 -8.34 0.35
CA GLY A 38 7.89 -8.23 1.76
C GLY A 38 7.72 -9.59 2.45
N GLU A 39 7.86 -9.59 3.76
CA GLU A 39 7.70 -10.78 4.59
C GLU A 39 6.25 -10.90 5.09
N LYS A 40 5.66 -12.10 4.96
CA LYS A 40 4.32 -12.37 5.50
C LYS A 40 4.31 -12.17 7.01
N GLY A 41 3.38 -11.35 7.51
CA GLY A 41 3.28 -11.04 8.94
C GLY A 41 4.16 -9.85 9.40
N TYR A 42 4.89 -9.19 8.50
CA TYR A 42 5.68 -7.99 8.83
C TYR A 42 4.83 -6.80 9.30
N GLY A 43 3.55 -6.76 8.93
CA GLY A 43 2.61 -5.74 9.37
C GLY A 43 2.29 -5.83 10.86
N GLN A 44 1.90 -4.71 11.46
CA GLN A 44 1.47 -4.64 12.86
C GLN A 44 0.12 -3.93 12.97
N PHE A 45 -0.72 -4.37 13.92
CA PHE A 45 -1.97 -3.69 14.23
C PHE A 45 -1.68 -2.33 14.87
N LEU A 46 -2.26 -1.26 14.31
CA LEU A 46 -2.13 0.10 14.84
C LEU A 46 -3.40 0.51 15.58
N LYS A 47 -3.36 0.48 16.92
CA LYS A 47 -4.44 0.99 17.76
C LYS A 47 -4.52 2.51 17.63
N ARG A 48 -5.65 3.03 17.15
CA ARG A 48 -5.92 4.47 17.08
C ARG A 48 -6.52 4.96 18.40
N LYS A 49 -6.20 6.21 18.78
CA LYS A 49 -6.86 6.91 19.89
C LYS A 49 -8.18 7.52 19.40
N LYS A 50 -9.12 7.79 20.31
CA LYS A 50 -10.26 8.67 19.98
C LYS A 50 -9.71 10.05 19.64
N ILE A 51 -10.24 10.64 18.58
CA ILE A 51 -10.02 12.05 18.30
C ILE A 51 -10.88 12.84 19.28
N ASP A 52 -10.28 13.79 19.98
CA ASP A 52 -11.00 14.83 20.71
C ASP A 52 -11.11 16.06 19.80
N PHE A 53 -12.24 16.19 19.13
CA PHE A 53 -12.49 17.27 18.17
C PHE A 53 -12.58 18.66 18.82
N PHE A 54 -12.77 18.75 20.13
CA PHE A 54 -12.89 20.03 20.83
C PHE A 54 -11.54 20.61 21.26
N ASN A 55 -10.48 19.79 21.31
CA ASN A 55 -9.14 20.19 21.74
C ASN A 55 -8.06 19.96 20.67
N VAL A 56 -8.45 19.82 19.40
CA VAL A 56 -7.50 19.92 18.29
C VAL A 56 -7.06 21.39 18.23
N LYS A 57 -5.83 21.67 18.63
CA LYS A 57 -5.18 22.96 18.34
C LYS A 57 -5.11 23.20 16.84
#